data_AF-A0A5C2HKK2-F1
#
_entry.id   AF-A0A5C2HKK2-F1
#
_cell.length_a   1.000
_cell.length_b   1.000
_cell.length_c   1.000
_cell.angle_alpha   90.00
_cell.angle_beta   90.00
_cell.angle_gamma   90.00
#
_symmetry.space_group_name_H-M   'P 1'
#
loop_
_entity.id
_entity.type
_entity.pdbx_description
1 polymer ?
#
loop_
_entity_poly.entity_id
_entity_poly.type
_entity_poly.pdbx_seq_one_letter_code
_entity_poly.pdbx_strand_id
1 'polypeptide(L)'
;MPMIGIYNENDFYSSHYLSSLFESDIRGVLEWWQSKESEAREQERQQRALGREAETGYRAPHTRLASYSGQFFKQLNEHSKEQSLSRRLKQQRQRWQSILSPLGYQFNPTTALLESGAELPLLADYRDSDNRPCLWLVEAHDQRDEDSHDPLALSLLPEQLSPVAAEDDEQHKHQQSLLKRKGGEALTWQELIAKQIFSLEEPPRWLLLLGNRQALLIDRTKWAQNRLLRFDFEEILGRKEGGSCQAI
;
A
#
# COMPACT_ATOMS: atom_id res chain seq x y z
N MET A 1 19.47 11.00 -7.13
CA MET A 1 19.27 9.53 -7.03
C MET A 1 18.31 9.00 -8.12
N PRO A 2 18.55 7.88 -8.83
CA PRO A 2 17.55 7.29 -9.73
C PRO A 2 16.38 6.71 -8.92
N MET A 3 15.15 7.05 -9.28
CA MET A 3 13.91 6.59 -8.63
C MET A 3 13.17 5.62 -9.55
N ILE A 4 13.81 4.50 -9.86
CA ILE A 4 13.27 3.50 -10.79
C ILE A 4 12.08 2.78 -10.14
N GLY A 5 11.00 2.61 -10.89
CA GLY A 5 9.73 2.06 -10.41
C GLY A 5 8.92 3.02 -9.53
N ILE A 6 9.31 4.31 -9.44
CA ILE A 6 8.51 5.35 -8.80
C ILE A 6 8.10 6.35 -9.88
N TYR A 7 6.80 6.44 -10.14
CA TYR A 7 6.24 7.23 -11.23
C TYR A 7 5.44 8.40 -10.66
N ASN A 8 5.90 9.61 -10.97
CA ASN A 8 5.27 10.88 -10.58
C ASN A 8 4.20 11.26 -11.61
N GLU A 9 3.00 10.74 -11.48
CA GLU A 9 1.93 10.94 -12.47
C GLU A 9 1.32 12.34 -12.38
N ASN A 10 1.20 12.99 -13.54
CA ASN A 10 0.61 14.33 -13.72
C ASN A 10 1.23 15.43 -12.85
N ASP A 11 2.51 15.29 -12.48
CA ASP A 11 3.24 16.17 -11.57
C ASP A 11 2.65 16.22 -10.15
N PHE A 12 2.43 15.03 -9.56
CA PHE A 12 2.10 14.92 -8.14
C PHE A 12 3.07 15.71 -7.26
N TYR A 13 4.37 15.58 -7.52
CA TYR A 13 5.40 16.51 -7.10
C TYR A 13 5.94 17.28 -8.31
N SER A 14 6.42 18.51 -8.10
CA SER A 14 7.13 19.23 -9.16
C SER A 14 8.45 18.51 -9.51
N SER A 15 8.86 18.55 -10.78
CA SER A 15 10.12 17.92 -11.21
C SER A 15 11.32 18.49 -10.45
N HIS A 16 11.33 19.80 -10.19
CA HIS A 16 12.37 20.48 -9.41
C HIS A 16 12.44 19.95 -7.96
N TYR A 17 11.30 19.68 -7.32
CA TYR A 17 11.28 19.10 -5.99
C TYR A 17 11.96 17.71 -5.98
N LEU A 18 11.57 16.83 -6.90
CA LEU A 18 12.12 15.48 -6.99
C LEU A 18 13.61 15.45 -7.35
N SER A 19 14.07 16.36 -8.22
CA SER A 19 15.48 16.39 -8.64
C SER A 19 16.40 17.06 -7.64
N SER A 20 15.92 18.06 -6.90
CA SER A 20 16.80 19.01 -6.22
C SER A 20 16.56 19.15 -4.72
N LEU A 21 15.36 18.83 -4.23
CA LEU A 21 14.99 19.02 -2.82
C LEU A 21 14.73 17.70 -2.08
N PHE A 22 14.18 16.71 -2.77
CA PHE A 22 13.81 15.44 -2.17
C PHE A 22 14.99 14.74 -1.47
N GLU A 23 16.15 14.69 -2.14
CA GLU A 23 17.34 14.03 -1.59
C GLU A 23 17.88 14.74 -0.32
N SER A 24 17.77 16.08 -0.24
CA SER A 24 18.14 16.81 0.97
C SER A 24 17.15 16.58 2.10
N ASP A 25 15.85 16.52 1.81
CA ASP A 25 14.79 16.38 2.80
C ASP A 25 14.83 15.02 3.51
N ILE A 26 15.16 13.94 2.77
CA ILE A 26 15.24 12.59 3.35
C ILE A 26 16.62 12.27 3.96
N ARG A 27 17.65 13.07 3.70
CA ARG A 27 19.04 12.77 4.11
C ARG A 27 19.17 12.51 5.60
N GLY A 28 18.57 13.36 6.44
CA GLY A 28 18.63 13.21 7.89
C GLY A 28 17.98 11.91 8.38
N VAL A 29 16.90 11.46 7.73
CA VAL A 29 16.24 10.19 8.04
C VAL A 29 17.13 9.00 7.64
N LEU A 30 17.74 9.06 6.45
CA LEU A 30 18.64 8.02 5.96
C LEU A 30 19.88 7.89 6.84
N GLU A 31 20.51 9.00 7.22
CA GLU A 31 21.66 9.04 8.13
C GLU A 31 21.30 8.45 9.49
N TRP A 32 20.13 8.80 10.04
CA TRP A 32 19.65 8.23 11.30
C TRP A 32 19.47 6.70 11.22
N TRP A 33 18.82 6.20 10.15
CA TRP A 33 18.68 4.77 9.91
C TRP A 33 20.02 4.06 9.78
N GLN A 34 20.97 4.66 9.05
CA GLN A 34 22.29 4.10 8.83
C GLN A 34 23.10 4.01 10.14
N SER A 35 23.03 5.03 11.00
CA SER A 35 23.68 5.00 12.32
C SER A 35 23.13 3.86 13.17
N LYS A 36 21.79 3.75 13.27
CA LYS A 36 21.11 2.70 14.03
C LYS A 36 21.44 1.30 13.52
N GLU A 37 21.50 1.11 12.21
CA GLU A 37 21.86 -0.19 11.64
C GLU A 37 23.34 -0.53 11.88
N SER A 38 24.23 0.46 11.82
CA SER A 38 25.67 0.27 12.07
C SER A 38 25.95 -0.14 13.51
N GLU A 39 25.31 0.54 14.47
CA GLU A 39 25.34 0.19 15.90
C GLU A 39 24.85 -1.25 16.13
N ALA A 40 23.71 -1.63 15.54
CA ALA A 40 23.16 -2.98 15.68
C ALA A 40 24.10 -4.06 15.11
N ARG A 41 24.69 -3.82 13.93
CA ARG A 41 25.65 -4.75 13.31
C ARG A 41 26.96 -4.86 14.09
N GLU A 42 27.38 -3.79 14.76
CA GLU A 42 28.54 -3.84 15.64
C GLU A 42 28.26 -4.67 16.90
N GLN A 43 27.12 -4.47 17.54
CA GLN A 43 26.68 -5.28 18.67
C GLN A 43 26.60 -6.77 18.31
N GLU A 44 26.05 -7.11 17.14
CA GLU A 44 26.01 -8.48 16.62
C GLU A 44 27.42 -9.07 16.46
N ARG A 45 28.36 -8.31 15.88
CA ARG A 45 29.75 -8.74 15.72
C ARG A 45 30.43 -8.99 17.05
N GLN A 46 30.21 -8.13 18.05
CA GLN A 46 30.75 -8.29 19.39
C GLN A 46 30.19 -9.54 20.09
N GLN A 47 28.88 -9.80 20.00
CA GLN A 47 28.27 -11.00 20.58
C GLN A 47 28.79 -12.28 19.91
N ARG A 48 28.94 -12.29 18.58
CA ARG A 48 29.53 -13.43 17.85
C ARG A 48 31.00 -13.66 18.22
N ALA A 49 31.78 -12.60 18.41
CA ALA A 49 33.17 -12.70 18.86
C ALA A 49 33.28 -13.29 20.26
N LEU A 50 32.26 -13.09 21.10
CA LEU A 50 32.12 -13.71 22.43
C LEU A 50 31.55 -15.14 22.38
N GLY A 51 31.39 -15.73 21.19
CA GLY A 51 30.87 -17.10 21.00
C GLY A 51 29.38 -17.26 21.29
N ARG A 52 28.62 -16.15 21.37
CA ARG A 52 27.18 -16.18 21.65
C ARG A 52 26.38 -16.14 20.36
N GLU A 53 25.18 -16.73 20.39
CA GLU A 53 24.20 -16.54 19.31
C GLU A 53 23.74 -15.09 19.31
N ALA A 54 24.14 -14.34 18.28
CA ALA A 54 23.73 -12.96 18.10
C ALA A 54 22.38 -12.91 17.37
N GLU A 55 21.35 -12.40 18.05
CA GLU A 55 20.09 -12.07 17.42
C GLU A 55 20.27 -10.97 16.36
N THR A 56 19.43 -11.00 15.33
CA THR A 56 19.46 -9.95 14.29
C THR A 56 18.89 -8.66 14.88
N GLY A 57 19.75 -7.65 15.00
CA GLY A 57 19.38 -6.34 15.48
C GLY A 57 18.65 -5.50 14.44
N TYR A 58 18.60 -4.19 14.67
CA TYR A 58 17.96 -3.25 13.77
C TYR A 58 18.54 -3.32 12.34
N ARG A 59 17.65 -3.16 11.36
CA ARG A 59 17.98 -3.04 9.92
C ARG A 59 17.11 -1.92 9.36
N ALA A 60 17.71 -1.03 8.58
CA ALA A 60 16.98 0.07 7.97
C ALA A 60 15.87 -0.43 7.03
N PRO A 61 14.80 0.36 6.80
CA PRO A 61 13.69 -0.05 5.94
C PRO A 61 14.13 -0.45 4.53
N HIS A 62 14.98 0.36 3.89
CA HIS A 62 15.53 0.06 2.56
C HIS A 62 16.37 -1.24 2.54
N THR A 63 17.12 -1.54 3.61
CA THR A 63 17.85 -2.81 3.74
C THR A 63 16.90 -4.01 3.85
N ARG A 64 15.82 -3.87 4.64
CA ARG A 64 14.80 -4.91 4.80
C ARG A 64 14.07 -5.17 3.48
N LEU A 65 13.66 -4.11 2.78
CA LEU A 65 13.01 -4.20 1.47
C LEU A 65 13.92 -4.86 0.42
N ALA A 66 15.18 -4.43 0.32
CA ALA A 66 16.13 -5.02 -0.61
C ALA A 66 16.35 -6.52 -0.34
N SER A 67 16.40 -6.92 0.93
CA SER A 67 16.53 -8.33 1.33
C SER A 67 15.27 -9.15 1.02
N TYR A 68 14.10 -8.52 1.06
CA TYR A 68 12.81 -9.15 0.77
C TYR A 68 12.58 -9.42 -0.73
N SER A 69 13.32 -8.78 -1.63
CA SER A 69 13.20 -8.95 -3.10
C SER A 69 13.04 -10.41 -3.55
N GLY A 70 13.92 -11.32 -3.12
CA GLY A 70 13.83 -12.74 -3.53
C GLY A 70 12.55 -13.43 -3.06
N GLN A 71 12.08 -13.11 -1.85
CA GLN A 71 10.83 -13.63 -1.30
C GLN A 71 9.62 -13.04 -2.00
N PHE A 72 9.65 -11.75 -2.35
CA PHE A 72 8.60 -11.06 -3.10
C PHE A 72 8.31 -11.76 -4.43
N PHE A 73 9.33 -12.00 -5.27
CA PHE A 73 9.16 -12.69 -6.55
C PHE A 73 8.70 -14.13 -6.40
N LYS A 74 9.20 -14.83 -5.36
CA LYS A 74 8.72 -16.17 -5.04
C LYS A 74 7.22 -16.16 -4.75
N GLN A 75 6.76 -15.22 -3.91
CA GLN A 75 5.36 -15.10 -3.53
C GLN A 75 4.48 -14.62 -4.69
N LEU A 76 4.99 -13.78 -5.62
CA LEU A 76 4.26 -13.45 -6.86
C LEU A 76 4.06 -14.68 -7.76
N ASN A 77 5.08 -15.52 -7.92
CA ASN A 77 4.98 -16.76 -8.70
C ASN A 77 4.08 -17.82 -8.03
N GLU A 78 4.02 -17.86 -6.70
CA GLU A 78 3.05 -18.68 -5.98
C GLU A 78 1.63 -18.15 -6.16
N HIS A 79 1.47 -16.82 -6.13
CA HIS A 79 0.19 -16.15 -6.33
C HIS A 79 -0.40 -16.37 -7.72
N SER A 80 0.42 -16.29 -8.78
CA SER A 80 -0.04 -16.51 -10.15
C SER A 80 -0.59 -17.92 -10.40
N LYS A 81 -0.16 -18.90 -9.60
CA LYS A 81 -0.63 -20.29 -9.67
C LYS A 81 -1.85 -20.56 -8.79
N GLU A 82 -2.11 -19.73 -7.79
CA GLU A 82 -3.22 -19.90 -6.86
C GLU A 82 -4.55 -19.52 -7.53
N GLN A 83 -5.54 -20.41 -7.42
CA GLN A 83 -6.84 -20.25 -8.07
C GLN A 83 -7.92 -19.78 -7.09
N SER A 84 -7.71 -20.02 -5.79
CA SER A 84 -8.64 -19.59 -4.76
C SER A 84 -8.50 -18.09 -4.49
N LEU A 85 -9.53 -17.32 -4.83
CA LEU A 85 -9.55 -15.87 -4.60
C LEU A 85 -9.29 -15.48 -3.14
N SER A 86 -9.89 -16.18 -2.18
CA SER A 86 -9.66 -15.92 -0.76
C SER A 86 -8.20 -16.14 -0.35
N ARG A 87 -7.52 -17.13 -0.93
CA ARG A 87 -6.08 -17.36 -0.70
C ARG A 87 -5.23 -16.30 -1.40
N ARG A 88 -5.60 -15.87 -2.61
CA ARG A 88 -4.94 -14.78 -3.34
C ARG A 88 -4.98 -13.48 -2.53
N LEU A 89 -6.15 -13.09 -2.03
CA LEU A 89 -6.30 -11.93 -1.13
C LEU A 89 -5.38 -12.04 0.10
N LYS A 90 -5.36 -13.20 0.77
CA LYS A 90 -4.47 -13.43 1.92
C LYS A 90 -2.99 -13.29 1.55
N GLN A 91 -2.58 -13.84 0.41
CA GLN A 91 -1.20 -13.73 -0.08
C GLN A 91 -0.83 -12.28 -0.40
N GLN A 92 -1.72 -11.52 -1.05
CA GLN A 92 -1.50 -10.10 -1.34
C GLN A 92 -1.31 -9.30 -0.05
N ARG A 93 -2.18 -9.50 0.95
CA ARG A 93 -2.07 -8.84 2.26
C ARG A 93 -0.76 -9.17 2.97
N GLN A 94 -0.36 -10.44 2.95
CA GLN A 94 0.91 -10.87 3.55
C GLN A 94 2.13 -10.21 2.85
N ARG A 95 2.08 -10.09 1.52
CA ARG A 95 3.14 -9.41 0.77
C ARG A 95 3.23 -7.93 1.15
N TRP A 96 2.09 -7.24 1.20
CA TRP A 96 2.04 -5.84 1.59
C TRP A 96 2.47 -5.60 3.03
N GLN A 97 2.10 -6.49 3.95
CA GLN A 97 2.55 -6.40 5.34
C GLN A 97 4.08 -6.48 5.44
N SER A 98 4.72 -7.30 4.60
CA SER A 98 6.19 -7.42 4.54
C SER A 98 6.87 -6.18 3.94
N ILE A 99 6.17 -5.45 3.08
CA ILE A 99 6.65 -4.19 2.47
C ILE A 99 6.44 -2.99 3.41
N LEU A 100 5.25 -2.90 4.01
CA LEU A 100 4.80 -1.72 4.74
C LEU A 100 5.28 -1.70 6.21
N SER A 101 5.43 -2.87 6.85
CA SER A 101 5.91 -2.95 8.23
C SER A 101 7.30 -2.33 8.44
N PRO A 102 8.30 -2.59 7.57
CA PRO A 102 9.58 -1.89 7.62
C PRO A 102 9.46 -0.37 7.50
N LEU A 103 8.48 0.13 6.75
CA LEU A 103 8.22 1.56 6.55
C LEU A 103 7.44 2.20 7.71
N GLY A 104 7.10 1.41 8.74
CA GLY A 104 6.37 1.88 9.93
C GLY A 104 4.84 1.76 9.83
N TYR A 105 4.32 1.22 8.73
CA TYR A 105 2.88 1.01 8.54
C TYR A 105 2.48 -0.43 8.89
N GLN A 106 1.54 -0.55 9.82
CA GLN A 106 0.95 -1.81 10.26
C GLN A 106 -0.48 -1.97 9.73
N PHE A 107 -0.90 -3.21 9.51
CA PHE A 107 -2.28 -3.51 9.19
C PHE A 107 -3.09 -3.58 10.48
N ASN A 108 -4.22 -2.87 10.50
CA ASN A 108 -5.24 -2.95 11.53
C ASN A 108 -6.60 -2.95 10.82
N PRO A 109 -7.02 -4.11 10.26
CA PRO A 109 -8.19 -4.17 9.41
C PRO A 109 -9.43 -3.67 10.13
N THR A 110 -10.17 -2.79 9.48
CA THR A 110 -11.37 -2.16 10.01
C THR A 110 -12.34 -1.85 8.87
N THR A 111 -13.51 -1.31 9.17
CA THR A 111 -14.49 -0.87 8.18
C THR A 111 -14.77 0.61 8.34
N ALA A 112 -14.90 1.32 7.22
CA ALA A 112 -15.37 2.70 7.20
C ALA A 112 -16.81 2.75 6.70
N LEU A 113 -17.70 3.35 7.49
CA LEU A 113 -19.07 3.61 7.09
C LEU A 113 -19.09 4.80 6.12
N LEU A 114 -19.62 4.57 4.93
CA LEU A 114 -19.77 5.59 3.90
C LEU A 114 -21.15 6.27 3.99
N GLU A 115 -21.31 7.42 3.34
CA GLU A 115 -22.59 8.15 3.28
C GLU A 115 -23.72 7.32 2.63
N SER A 116 -23.36 6.38 1.76
CA SER A 116 -24.30 5.43 1.15
C SER A 116 -24.84 4.38 2.14
N GLY A 117 -24.39 4.37 3.40
CA GLY A 117 -24.68 3.32 4.38
C GLY A 117 -23.82 2.06 4.21
N ALA A 118 -23.00 2.01 3.16
CA ALA A 118 -22.14 0.88 2.89
C ALA A 118 -20.90 0.90 3.80
N GLU A 119 -20.39 -0.28 4.15
CA GLU A 119 -19.15 -0.41 4.91
C GLU A 119 -18.01 -0.81 3.99
N LEU A 120 -17.05 0.09 3.81
CA LEU A 120 -15.85 -0.15 3.01
C LEU A 120 -14.78 -0.85 3.86
N PRO A 121 -14.25 -2.02 3.45
CA PRO A 121 -13.13 -2.67 4.13
C PRO A 121 -11.84 -1.86 3.97
N LEU A 122 -11.18 -1.57 5.09
CA LEU A 122 -9.87 -0.94 5.16
C LEU A 122 -8.85 -1.93 5.71
N LEU A 123 -7.64 -1.91 5.16
CA LEU A 123 -6.49 -2.64 5.73
C LEU A 123 -5.91 -1.91 6.95
N ALA A 124 -6.05 -0.58 6.99
CA ALA A 124 -5.78 0.27 8.14
C ALA A 124 -6.42 1.64 7.98
N ASP A 125 -6.80 2.25 9.11
CA ASP A 125 -7.25 3.64 9.23
C ASP A 125 -6.28 4.39 10.14
N TYR A 126 -5.43 5.25 9.57
CA TYR A 126 -4.54 6.12 10.32
C TYR A 126 -5.18 7.48 10.50
N ARG A 127 -5.28 7.90 11.76
CA ARG A 127 -5.90 9.16 12.16
C ARG A 127 -4.88 10.18 12.64
N ASP A 128 -5.21 11.45 12.51
CA ASP A 128 -4.39 12.54 13.05
C ASP A 128 -4.63 12.74 14.56
N SER A 129 -4.02 13.78 15.14
CA SER A 129 -4.18 14.13 16.56
C SER A 129 -5.61 14.50 16.95
N ASP A 130 -6.42 14.95 16.00
CA ASP A 130 -7.83 15.33 16.18
C ASP A 130 -8.77 14.16 15.89
N ASN A 131 -8.21 12.95 15.74
CA ASN A 131 -8.92 11.72 15.41
C ASN A 131 -9.64 11.73 14.05
N ARG A 132 -9.21 12.60 13.12
CA ARG A 132 -9.73 12.64 11.75
C ARG A 132 -8.99 11.66 10.85
N PRO A 133 -9.67 11.05 9.86
CA PRO A 133 -9.03 10.21 8.85
C PRO A 133 -7.87 10.94 8.15
N CYS A 134 -6.65 10.45 8.34
CA CYS A 134 -5.46 11.02 7.70
C CYS A 134 -5.03 10.17 6.51
N LEU A 135 -4.88 8.86 6.71
CA LEU A 135 -4.44 7.92 5.69
C LEU A 135 -5.27 6.63 5.75
N TRP A 136 -5.90 6.26 4.65
CA TRP A 136 -6.55 4.96 4.48
C TRP A 136 -5.72 4.03 3.61
N LEU A 137 -5.58 2.78 4.05
CA LEU A 137 -4.99 1.69 3.26
C LEU A 137 -6.13 0.83 2.73
N VAL A 138 -6.26 0.75 1.41
CA VAL A 138 -7.31 -0.01 0.74
C VAL A 138 -6.72 -0.99 -0.27
N GLU A 139 -7.45 -2.05 -0.57
CA GLU A 139 -6.96 -3.19 -1.35
C GLU A 139 -7.67 -3.27 -2.71
N ALA A 140 -6.92 -3.09 -3.80
CA ALA A 140 -7.38 -3.44 -5.14
C ALA A 140 -6.86 -4.84 -5.51
N HIS A 141 -7.73 -5.69 -6.05
CA HIS A 141 -7.36 -7.08 -6.34
C HIS A 141 -7.79 -7.52 -7.72
N ASP A 142 -6.86 -8.13 -8.46
CA ASP A 142 -7.10 -8.73 -9.76
C ASP A 142 -7.88 -10.04 -9.62
N GLN A 143 -8.98 -10.19 -10.37
CA GLN A 143 -9.80 -11.39 -10.26
C GLN A 143 -9.17 -12.65 -10.86
N ARG A 144 -8.21 -12.51 -11.81
CA ARG A 144 -7.45 -13.62 -12.44
C ARG A 144 -6.53 -13.24 -13.61
N ASP A 145 -6.51 -12.00 -14.07
CA ASP A 145 -5.99 -11.65 -15.40
C ASP A 145 -4.65 -10.92 -15.29
N GLU A 146 -3.56 -11.60 -15.67
CA GLU A 146 -2.13 -11.20 -15.65
C GLU A 146 -1.54 -10.58 -14.36
N ASP A 147 -2.36 -10.27 -13.35
CA ASP A 147 -2.04 -9.64 -12.06
C ASP A 147 -1.40 -8.24 -12.15
N SER A 148 -1.52 -7.61 -13.32
CA SER A 148 -0.78 -6.40 -13.74
C SER A 148 -1.70 -5.23 -14.06
N HIS A 149 -3.01 -5.34 -13.80
CA HIS A 149 -3.93 -4.25 -14.09
C HIS A 149 -3.63 -3.04 -13.22
N ASP A 150 -3.95 -1.86 -13.76
CA ASP A 150 -3.91 -0.63 -12.97
C ASP A 150 -4.88 -0.74 -11.79
N PRO A 151 -4.41 -0.57 -10.53
CA PRO A 151 -5.28 -0.60 -9.35
C PRO A 151 -6.51 0.31 -9.45
N LEU A 152 -6.41 1.46 -10.14
CA LEU A 152 -7.56 2.37 -10.33
C LEU A 152 -8.66 1.82 -11.24
N ALA A 153 -8.30 0.97 -12.20
CA ALA A 153 -9.23 0.37 -13.15
C ALA A 153 -9.92 -0.88 -12.59
N LEU A 154 -9.36 -1.49 -11.55
CA LEU A 154 -9.94 -2.65 -10.88
C LEU A 154 -11.24 -2.27 -10.15
N SER A 155 -12.12 -3.26 -9.99
CA SER A 155 -13.34 -3.14 -9.21
C SER A 155 -13.18 -3.77 -7.82
N LEU A 156 -13.95 -3.30 -6.85
CA LEU A 156 -14.02 -3.95 -5.54
C LEU A 156 -14.68 -5.33 -5.68
N LEU A 157 -14.14 -6.34 -4.99
CA LEU A 157 -14.66 -7.71 -5.08
C LEU A 157 -15.62 -8.01 -3.94
N PRO A 158 -16.69 -8.80 -4.17
CA PRO A 158 -17.59 -9.24 -3.11
C PRO A 158 -16.87 -9.92 -1.93
N GLU A 159 -15.82 -10.70 -2.22
CA GLU A 159 -15.03 -11.44 -1.24
C GLU A 159 -14.18 -10.55 -0.33
N GLN A 160 -14.04 -9.26 -0.66
CA GLN A 160 -13.38 -8.27 0.19
C GLN A 160 -14.34 -7.66 1.22
N LEU A 161 -15.65 -7.71 0.96
CA LEU A 161 -16.67 -7.14 1.82
C LEU A 161 -16.95 -8.02 3.04
N SER A 162 -17.37 -7.39 4.12
CA SER A 162 -17.90 -8.09 5.28
C SER A 162 -19.18 -8.86 4.90
N PRO A 163 -19.36 -10.10 5.38
CA PRO A 163 -20.60 -10.84 5.15
C PRO A 163 -21.77 -10.10 5.81
N VAL A 164 -22.82 -9.85 5.03
CA VAL A 164 -24.07 -9.26 5.51
C VAL A 164 -25.01 -10.38 5.94
N ALA A 165 -25.76 -10.17 7.03
CA ALA A 165 -26.80 -11.12 7.45
C ALA A 165 -27.86 -11.26 6.34
N ALA A 166 -28.28 -12.49 6.04
CA ALA A 166 -29.20 -12.78 4.94
C ALA A 166 -30.59 -12.12 5.08
N GLU A 167 -30.93 -11.67 6.29
CA GLU A 167 -32.21 -11.04 6.63
C GLU A 167 -32.15 -9.50 6.51
N ASP A 168 -30.96 -8.92 6.31
CA ASP A 168 -30.74 -7.48 6.21
C ASP A 168 -30.68 -7.01 4.75
N ASP A 169 -31.85 -6.96 4.13
CA ASP A 169 -32.01 -6.57 2.72
C ASP A 169 -31.49 -5.15 2.44
N GLU A 170 -31.62 -4.23 3.39
CA GLU A 170 -31.16 -2.85 3.22
C GLU A 170 -29.63 -2.77 3.25
N GLN A 171 -28.98 -3.42 4.22
CA GLN A 171 -27.52 -3.45 4.26
C GLN A 171 -26.92 -4.18 3.06
N HIS A 172 -27.60 -5.21 2.56
CA HIS A 172 -27.19 -5.88 1.32
C HIS A 172 -27.25 -4.94 0.11
N LYS A 173 -28.30 -4.10 -0.01
CA LYS A 173 -28.37 -3.07 -1.06
C LYS A 173 -27.27 -2.01 -0.91
N HIS A 174 -26.98 -1.57 0.32
CA HIS A 174 -25.88 -0.64 0.58
C HIS A 174 -24.54 -1.22 0.12
N GLN A 175 -24.23 -2.47 0.49
CA GLN A 175 -22.99 -3.14 0.08
C GLN A 175 -22.90 -3.33 -1.45
N GLN A 176 -24.01 -3.67 -2.11
CA GLN A 176 -24.03 -3.77 -3.57
C GLN A 176 -23.72 -2.43 -4.27
N SER A 177 -23.99 -1.30 -3.63
CA SER A 177 -23.67 0.03 -4.18
C SER A 177 -22.16 0.30 -4.29
N LEU A 178 -21.31 -0.49 -3.62
CA LEU A 178 -19.86 -0.45 -3.77
C LEU A 178 -19.36 -1.29 -4.94
N LEU A 179 -20.15 -2.30 -5.34
CA LEU A 179 -19.74 -3.25 -6.37
C LEU A 179 -20.20 -2.81 -7.76
N LYS A 180 -21.42 -2.27 -7.86
CA LYS A 180 -22.08 -2.00 -9.14
C LYS A 180 -22.88 -0.71 -9.13
N ARG A 181 -22.96 -0.09 -10.30
CA ARG A 181 -23.85 1.05 -10.57
C ARG A 181 -25.31 0.59 -10.68
N LYS A 182 -26.25 1.55 -10.64
CA LYS A 182 -27.70 1.32 -10.86
C LYS A 182 -28.08 0.74 -12.25
N GLY A 183 -27.10 0.44 -13.12
CA GLY A 183 -27.27 -0.24 -14.40
C GLY A 183 -26.57 -1.60 -14.51
N GLY A 184 -25.95 -2.11 -13.43
CA GLY A 184 -25.31 -3.42 -13.39
C GLY A 184 -23.82 -3.47 -13.77
N GLU A 185 -23.27 -2.38 -14.31
CA GLU A 185 -21.82 -2.24 -14.54
C GLU A 185 -21.03 -2.16 -13.22
N ALA A 186 -19.85 -2.77 -13.19
CA ALA A 186 -18.96 -2.74 -12.03
C ALA A 186 -18.39 -1.32 -11.81
N LEU A 187 -18.27 -0.92 -10.54
CA LEU A 187 -17.61 0.33 -10.15
C LEU A 187 -16.10 0.11 -10.04
N THR A 188 -15.32 0.97 -10.69
CA THR A 188 -13.87 0.97 -10.56
C THR A 188 -13.42 1.68 -9.27
N TRP A 189 -12.20 1.40 -8.82
CA TRP A 189 -11.59 2.12 -7.70
C TRP A 189 -11.50 3.62 -7.94
N GLN A 190 -11.21 4.04 -9.18
CA GLN A 190 -11.23 5.46 -9.54
C GLN A 190 -12.59 6.12 -9.22
N GLU A 191 -13.68 5.42 -9.49
CA GLU A 191 -15.03 5.93 -9.25
C GLU A 191 -15.42 5.88 -7.78
N LEU A 192 -15.06 4.79 -7.08
CA LEU A 192 -15.28 4.66 -5.64
C LEU A 192 -14.56 5.77 -4.87
N ILE A 193 -13.29 6.01 -5.21
CA ILE A 193 -12.49 7.08 -4.59
C ILE A 193 -13.17 8.44 -4.80
N ALA A 194 -13.56 8.75 -6.03
CA ALA A 194 -14.16 10.04 -6.36
C ALA A 194 -15.55 10.25 -5.76
N LYS A 195 -16.42 9.23 -5.76
CA LYS A 195 -17.85 9.38 -5.47
C LYS A 195 -18.27 8.93 -4.07
N GLN A 196 -17.47 8.09 -3.41
CA GLN A 196 -17.83 7.50 -2.11
C GLN A 196 -16.81 7.83 -1.01
N ILE A 197 -15.52 7.98 -1.34
CA ILE A 197 -14.47 8.23 -0.34
C ILE A 197 -14.18 9.73 -0.18
N PHE A 198 -13.89 10.43 -1.27
CA PHE A 198 -13.55 11.86 -1.20
C PHE A 198 -14.76 12.79 -1.14
N SER A 199 -15.97 12.24 -1.27
CA SER A 199 -17.24 12.93 -1.07
C SER A 199 -17.72 12.93 0.38
N LEU A 200 -17.12 12.13 1.27
CA LEU A 200 -17.48 12.07 2.68
C LEU A 200 -17.38 13.46 3.33
N GLU A 201 -18.17 13.68 4.39
CA GLU A 201 -18.05 14.85 5.26
C GLU A 201 -16.63 15.03 5.82
N GLU A 202 -16.03 13.94 6.31
CA GLU A 202 -14.64 13.88 6.78
C GLU A 202 -13.82 12.85 5.98
N PRO A 203 -13.42 13.18 4.74
CA PRO A 203 -12.71 12.24 3.88
C PRO A 203 -11.23 12.16 4.28
N PRO A 204 -10.57 11.01 4.09
CA PRO A 204 -9.14 10.89 4.36
C PRO A 204 -8.35 11.84 3.47
N ARG A 205 -7.29 12.44 4.01
CA ARG A 205 -6.36 13.27 3.21
C ARG A 205 -5.61 12.42 2.18
N TRP A 206 -5.16 11.25 2.62
CA TRP A 206 -4.34 10.34 1.85
C TRP A 206 -5.02 8.99 1.69
N LEU A 207 -4.84 8.39 0.53
CA LEU A 207 -5.26 7.03 0.26
C LEU A 207 -4.09 6.27 -0.37
N LEU A 208 -3.77 5.12 0.21
CA LEU A 208 -2.80 4.18 -0.33
C LEU A 208 -3.56 2.99 -0.91
N LEU A 209 -3.71 2.96 -2.23
CA LEU A 209 -4.38 1.90 -2.97
C LEU A 209 -3.37 0.80 -3.30
N LEU A 210 -3.55 -0.36 -2.69
CA LEU A 210 -2.64 -1.50 -2.79
C LEU A 210 -3.16 -2.50 -3.81
N GLY A 211 -2.53 -2.53 -4.99
CA GLY A 211 -2.75 -3.56 -6.01
C GLY A 211 -1.92 -4.82 -5.76
N ASN A 212 -1.85 -5.73 -6.74
CA ASN A 212 -1.09 -6.97 -6.57
C ASN A 212 0.44 -6.76 -6.60
N ARG A 213 0.90 -5.87 -7.48
CA ARG A 213 2.32 -5.52 -7.72
C ARG A 213 2.66 -4.04 -7.49
N GLN A 214 1.66 -3.17 -7.49
CA GLN A 214 1.83 -1.72 -7.44
C GLN A 214 1.05 -1.11 -6.27
N ALA A 215 1.56 -0.01 -5.70
CA ALA A 215 0.82 0.84 -4.78
C ALA A 215 0.67 2.24 -5.35
N LEU A 216 -0.49 2.86 -5.13
CA LEU A 216 -0.77 4.24 -5.53
C LEU A 216 -0.97 5.09 -4.29
N LEU A 217 -0.14 6.11 -4.13
CA LEU A 217 -0.34 7.14 -3.12
C LEU A 217 -1.13 8.29 -3.75
N ILE A 218 -2.32 8.52 -3.20
CA ILE A 218 -3.29 9.49 -3.70
C ILE A 218 -3.51 10.56 -2.63
N ASP A 219 -3.38 11.83 -3.02
CA ASP A 219 -3.72 12.98 -2.17
C ASP A 219 -5.07 13.53 -2.63
N ARG A 220 -6.03 13.63 -1.71
CA ARG A 220 -7.36 14.20 -1.97
C ARG A 220 -7.28 15.56 -2.65
N THR A 221 -6.35 16.42 -2.23
CA THR A 221 -6.21 17.79 -2.73
C THR A 221 -5.71 17.87 -4.16
N LYS A 222 -5.05 16.80 -4.65
CA LYS A 222 -4.48 16.73 -6.00
C LYS A 222 -5.27 15.80 -6.92
N TRP A 223 -6.23 15.04 -6.38
CA TRP A 223 -7.00 14.04 -7.11
C TRP A 223 -7.74 14.59 -8.33
N ALA A 224 -8.31 15.79 -8.25
CA ALA A 224 -9.05 16.41 -9.36
C ALA A 224 -8.18 16.62 -10.64
N GLN A 225 -6.85 16.60 -10.49
CA GLN A 225 -5.89 16.74 -11.59
C GLN A 225 -5.27 15.38 -11.97
N ASN A 226 -5.83 14.27 -11.49
CA ASN A 226 -5.32 12.90 -11.64
C ASN A 226 -3.85 12.77 -11.21
N ARG A 227 -3.43 13.57 -10.24
CA ARG A 227 -2.08 13.55 -9.69
C ARG A 227 -1.96 12.46 -8.66
N LEU A 228 -1.02 11.55 -8.85
CA LEU A 228 -0.70 10.49 -7.90
C LEU A 228 0.77 10.06 -8.01
N LEU A 229 1.26 9.36 -6.99
CA LEU A 229 2.56 8.72 -7.02
C LEU A 229 2.36 7.21 -7.10
N ARG A 230 2.86 6.57 -8.16
CA ARG A 230 2.80 5.12 -8.34
C ARG A 230 4.13 4.48 -7.99
N PHE A 231 4.05 3.41 -7.21
CA PHE A 231 5.18 2.57 -6.84
C PHE A 231 5.00 1.20 -7.47
N ASP A 232 5.85 0.85 -8.42
CA ASP A 232 5.95 -0.47 -9.02
C ASP A 232 6.95 -1.32 -8.25
N PHE A 233 6.44 -2.15 -7.33
CA PHE A 233 7.31 -2.97 -6.49
C PHE A 233 7.96 -4.13 -7.25
N GLU A 234 7.43 -4.52 -8.41
CA GLU A 234 8.11 -5.47 -9.28
C GLU A 234 9.39 -4.84 -9.84
N GLU A 235 9.32 -3.60 -10.30
CA GLU A 235 10.50 -2.90 -10.82
C GLU A 235 11.48 -2.48 -9.70
N ILE A 236 10.96 -1.89 -8.62
CA ILE A 236 11.76 -1.44 -7.45
C ILE A 236 12.58 -2.60 -6.88
N LEU A 237 11.94 -3.74 -6.62
CA LEU A 237 12.59 -4.89 -6.00
C LEU A 237 13.35 -5.75 -7.01
N GLY A 238 12.99 -5.68 -8.30
CA GLY A 238 13.64 -6.44 -9.37
C GLY A 238 15.03 -5.94 -9.71
N ARG A 239 15.21 -4.62 -9.79
CA ARG A 239 16.51 -4.03 -10.13
C ARG A 239 17.47 -3.94 -8.94
N LYS A 240 16.95 -4.01 -7.71
CA LYS A 240 17.71 -3.89 -6.45
C LYS A 240 18.60 -2.65 -6.39
N GLU A 241 18.17 -1.57 -7.03
CA GLU A 241 18.87 -0.29 -6.92
C GLU A 241 18.60 0.30 -5.54
N GLY A 242 19.67 0.48 -4.75
CA GLY A 242 19.55 1.01 -3.39
C GLY A 242 18.82 2.36 -3.32
N GLY A 243 18.94 3.16 -4.38
CA GLY A 243 18.27 4.45 -4.48
C GLY A 243 16.75 4.35 -4.49
N SER A 244 16.16 3.46 -5.28
CA SER A 244 14.70 3.29 -5.27
C SER A 244 14.17 2.83 -3.91
N CYS A 245 14.87 1.90 -3.24
CA CYS A 245 14.46 1.44 -1.91
C CYS A 245 14.62 2.51 -0.82
N GLN A 246 15.55 3.45 -0.98
CA GLN A 246 15.74 4.59 -0.07
C GLN A 246 14.73 5.71 -0.30
N ALA A 247 14.18 5.83 -1.52
CA ALA A 247 13.20 6.84 -1.88
C ALA A 247 11.76 6.51 -1.42
N ILE A 248 11.50 5.26 -1.05
CA ILE A 248 10.22 4.76 -0.52
C ILE A 248 10.22 4.89 1.00
#